data_AF-X1QVV1-F1
#
_entry.id   AF-X1QVV1-F1
#
_cell.length_a   1.000
_cell.length_b   1.000
_cell.length_c   1.000
_cell.angle_alpha   90.00
_cell.angle_beta   90.00
_cell.angle_gamma   90.00
#
_symmetry.space_group_name_H-M   'P 1'
#
loop_
_entity.id
_entity.type
_entity.pdbx_description
1 polymer ?
#
loop_
_entity_poly.entity_id
_entity_poly.type
_entity_poly.pdbx_seq_one_letter_code
_entity_poly.pdbx_strand_id
1 'polypeptide(L)'
;ENIRRAEAMSSSTDLFGKRGVADWEHYPPTPEMEKVAALAKKIAKRLLRINLKVQFVKSPGTREAADFGFNTLTFNVSKLGKGFFDRIVSEEIIDLILHELGHSAGNHTEISYHKLLTRMAGQLVMIALDEPDFFKINY
;
A
#
# COMPACT_ATOMS: atom_id res chain seq x y z
N GLU A 1 -25.86 51.90 3.25
CA GLU A 1 -25.82 50.54 2.66
C GLU A 1 -24.96 49.64 3.51
N ASN A 2 -25.56 48.59 4.07
CA ASN A 2 -24.92 47.63 4.96
C ASN A 2 -24.19 46.57 4.14
N ILE A 3 -22.86 46.59 4.15
CA ILE A 3 -22.03 45.50 3.63
C ILE A 3 -22.19 44.33 4.59
N ARG A 4 -22.90 43.29 4.16
CA ARG A 4 -23.00 42.00 4.87
C ARG A 4 -21.59 41.44 5.04
N ARG A 5 -21.18 41.26 6.30
CA ARG A 5 -20.01 40.45 6.66
C ARG A 5 -20.20 39.07 6.07
N ALA A 6 -19.29 38.66 5.19
CA ALA A 6 -19.14 37.26 4.85
C ALA A 6 -18.67 36.55 6.12
N GLU A 7 -19.57 35.83 6.78
CA GLU A 7 -19.19 34.90 7.84
C GLU A 7 -18.29 33.84 7.22
N ALA A 8 -17.06 33.77 7.70
CA ALA A 8 -16.15 32.69 7.32
C ALA A 8 -16.83 31.38 7.70
N MET A 9 -17.06 30.52 6.70
CA MET A 9 -17.55 29.17 6.93
C MET A 9 -16.66 28.50 7.98
N SER A 10 -17.26 28.07 9.09
CA SER A 10 -16.56 27.35 10.15
C SER A 10 -15.87 26.11 9.57
N SER A 11 -14.69 25.77 10.09
CA SER A 11 -13.95 24.60 9.63
C SER A 11 -14.82 23.34 9.77
N SER A 12 -14.69 22.41 8.83
CA SER A 12 -15.38 21.11 8.92
C SER A 12 -15.10 20.38 10.25
N THR A 13 -13.91 20.61 10.84
CA THR A 13 -13.54 20.12 12.17
C THR A 13 -14.41 20.71 13.28
N ASP A 14 -14.76 22.00 13.18
CA ASP A 14 -15.60 22.69 14.16
C ASP A 14 -17.06 22.28 14.00
N LEU A 15 -17.51 22.01 12.77
CA LEU A 15 -18.90 21.67 12.46
C LEU A 15 -19.26 20.22 12.74
N PHE A 16 -18.32 19.28 12.55
CA PHE A 16 -18.61 17.85 12.59
C PHE A 16 -17.80 17.09 13.67
N GLY A 17 -17.00 17.82 14.45
CA GLY A 17 -16.03 17.25 15.38
C GLY A 17 -14.91 16.50 14.65
N LYS A 18 -13.91 16.01 15.40
CA LYS A 18 -12.99 14.98 14.89
C LYS A 18 -13.79 13.69 14.69
N ARG A 19 -14.49 13.53 13.57
CA ARG A 19 -14.82 12.19 13.06
C ARG A 19 -13.50 11.47 12.92
N GLY A 20 -13.33 10.37 13.65
CA GLY A 20 -12.07 9.64 13.82
C GLY A 20 -11.31 9.50 12.52
N VAL A 21 -10.44 10.47 12.26
CA VAL A 21 -9.30 10.30 11.38
C VAL A 21 -8.52 9.27 12.15
N ALA A 22 -8.53 8.02 11.68
CA ALA A 22 -7.70 6.99 12.29
C ALA A 22 -6.33 7.62 12.46
N ASP A 23 -5.78 7.63 13.68
CA ASP A 23 -4.51 8.28 13.97
C ASP A 23 -3.51 7.80 12.92
N TRP A 24 -3.23 8.63 11.93
CA TRP A 24 -2.49 8.26 10.73
C TRP A 24 -1.19 9.02 10.81
N GLU A 25 -0.17 8.32 11.29
CA GLU A 25 1.13 8.88 11.55
C GLU A 25 2.13 8.27 10.58
N HIS A 26 2.87 9.12 9.85
CA HIS A 26 3.98 8.65 9.03
C HIS A 26 5.02 7.94 9.90
N TYR A 27 5.41 6.73 9.51
CA TYR A 27 6.40 5.93 10.20
C TYR A 27 7.70 5.86 9.38
N PRO A 28 8.84 6.35 9.89
CA PRO A 28 10.12 6.23 9.20
C PRO A 28 10.49 4.76 8.96
N PRO A 29 10.82 4.37 7.71
CA PRO A 29 11.10 2.97 7.40
C PRO A 29 12.44 2.50 7.99
N THR A 30 12.50 1.24 8.40
CA THR A 30 13.76 0.54 8.69
C THR A 30 14.44 0.08 7.39
N PRO A 31 15.72 -0.35 7.42
CA PRO A 31 16.38 -0.93 6.25
C PRO A 31 15.63 -2.11 5.62
N GLU A 32 15.02 -2.97 6.44
CA GLU A 32 14.22 -4.12 5.99
C GLU A 32 12.92 -3.66 5.31
N MET A 33 12.27 -2.63 5.87
CA MET A 33 11.10 -2.01 5.24
C MET A 33 11.45 -1.39 3.88
N GLU A 34 12.59 -0.70 3.76
CA GLU A 34 13.06 -0.14 2.49
C GLU A 34 13.31 -1.20 1.43
N LYS A 35 13.86 -2.35 1.82
CA LYS A 35 14.03 -3.50 0.92
C LYS A 35 12.70 -4.07 0.43
N VAL A 36 11.72 -4.18 1.31
CA VAL A 36 10.37 -4.63 0.94
C VAL A 36 9.69 -3.60 0.04
N ALA A 37 9.88 -2.31 0.31
CA ALA A 37 9.45 -1.23 -0.57
C ALA A 37 10.10 -1.32 -1.95
N ALA A 38 11.40 -1.63 -2.03
CA ALA A 38 12.11 -1.83 -3.28
C ALA A 38 11.56 -3.05 -4.05
N LEU A 39 11.28 -4.16 -3.36
CA LEU A 39 10.64 -5.33 -3.95
C LEU A 39 9.26 -4.97 -4.53
N ALA A 40 8.39 -4.31 -3.75
CA ALA A 40 7.07 -3.89 -4.20
C ALA A 40 7.14 -3.00 -5.44
N LYS A 41 8.08 -2.04 -5.47
CA LYS A 41 8.34 -1.17 -6.62
C LYS A 41 8.79 -1.97 -7.85
N LYS A 42 9.70 -2.94 -7.69
CA LYS A 42 10.15 -3.82 -8.78
C LYS A 42 8.99 -4.63 -9.35
N ILE A 43 8.16 -5.24 -8.49
CA ILE A 43 6.98 -6.03 -8.89
C ILE A 43 5.99 -5.16 -9.65
N ALA A 44 5.58 -4.02 -9.08
CA ALA A 44 4.62 -3.11 -9.69
C ALA A 44 5.09 -2.59 -11.06
N LYS A 45 6.36 -2.19 -11.17
CA LYS A 45 6.96 -1.76 -12.43
C LYS A 45 6.98 -2.88 -13.48
N ARG A 46 7.27 -4.11 -13.06
CA ARG A 46 7.37 -5.27 -13.96
C ARG A 46 5.99 -5.71 -14.48
N LEU A 47 5.03 -5.88 -13.57
CA LEU A 47 3.74 -6.51 -13.88
C LEU A 47 2.70 -5.52 -14.39
N LEU A 48 2.70 -4.29 -13.85
CA LEU A 48 1.66 -3.29 -14.12
C LEU A 48 2.19 -2.06 -14.86
N ARG A 49 3.51 -1.94 -15.05
CA ARG A 49 4.16 -0.77 -15.67
C ARG A 49 3.88 0.55 -14.94
N ILE A 50 3.59 0.48 -13.64
CA ILE A 50 3.36 1.66 -12.79
C ILE A 50 4.61 2.02 -11.99
N ASN A 51 4.79 3.32 -11.74
CA ASN A 51 5.79 3.83 -10.80
C ASN A 51 5.17 3.91 -9.40
N LEU A 52 5.40 2.87 -8.60
CA LEU A 52 4.83 2.75 -7.26
C LEU A 52 5.56 3.65 -6.25
N LYS A 53 4.80 4.42 -5.48
CA LYS A 53 5.26 5.01 -4.21
C LYS A 53 4.98 4.02 -3.08
N VAL A 54 5.88 3.95 -2.11
CA VAL A 54 5.68 3.12 -0.92
C VAL A 54 5.89 4.00 0.30
N GLN A 55 5.01 3.87 1.28
CA GLN A 55 5.11 4.58 2.55
C GLN A 55 4.68 3.66 3.69
N PHE A 56 5.10 4.00 4.89
CA PHE A 56 4.82 3.25 6.11
C PHE A 56 4.12 4.17 7.10
N VAL A 57 3.10 3.66 7.76
CA VAL A 57 2.27 4.44 8.68
C VAL A 57 1.95 3.62 9.91
N LYS A 58 1.74 4.30 11.03
CA LYS A 58 1.05 3.74 12.18
C LYS A 58 -0.40 4.19 12.10
N SER A 59 -1.31 3.22 12.06
CA SER A 59 -2.73 3.48 12.22
C SER A 59 -3.41 2.35 12.98
N PRO A 60 -3.37 2.35 14.33
CA PRO A 60 -3.94 1.28 15.13
C PRO A 60 -5.47 1.22 15.06
N GLY A 61 -6.14 2.31 14.65
CA GLY A 61 -7.59 2.41 14.53
C GLY A 61 -8.20 1.74 13.29
N THR A 62 -7.40 1.48 12.24
CA THR A 62 -7.86 0.80 11.03
C THR A 62 -7.77 -0.71 11.16
N ARG A 63 -8.45 -1.47 10.29
CA ARG A 63 -8.37 -2.94 10.29
C ARG A 63 -7.35 -3.46 9.28
N GLU A 64 -7.07 -2.65 8.28
CA GLU A 64 -6.31 -2.97 7.09
C GLU A 64 -4.80 -2.98 7.39
N ALA A 65 -4.13 -4.03 6.92
CA ALA A 65 -2.69 -4.20 7.07
C ALA A 65 -1.88 -3.39 6.05
N ALA A 66 -2.47 -3.12 4.90
CA ALA A 66 -1.98 -2.20 3.90
C ALA A 66 -3.16 -1.56 3.15
N ASP A 67 -2.87 -0.58 2.31
CA ASP A 67 -3.83 0.06 1.42
C ASP A 67 -3.12 0.46 0.12
N PHE A 68 -3.86 0.42 -0.99
CA PHE A 68 -3.38 0.87 -2.29
C PHE A 68 -4.33 1.86 -2.95
N GLY A 69 -3.81 3.05 -3.24
CA GLY A 69 -4.52 4.10 -3.95
C GLY A 69 -3.55 5.09 -4.58
N PHE A 70 -3.92 5.68 -5.72
CA PHE A 70 -3.12 6.70 -6.42
C PHE A 70 -1.65 6.27 -6.67
N ASN A 71 -1.42 5.02 -7.07
CA ASN A 71 -0.09 4.41 -7.24
C ASN A 71 0.79 4.48 -5.97
N THR A 72 0.18 4.48 -4.80
CA THR A 72 0.86 4.46 -3.51
C THR A 72 0.43 3.22 -2.73
N LEU A 73 1.39 2.40 -2.34
CA LEU A 73 1.21 1.30 -1.40
C LEU A 73 1.57 1.79 0.01
N THR A 74 0.61 1.73 0.92
CA THR A 74 0.77 2.17 2.30
C THR A 74 0.76 0.96 3.22
N PHE A 75 1.86 0.67 3.89
CA PHE A 75 1.92 -0.40 4.89
C PHE A 75 1.55 0.14 6.27
N ASN A 76 0.59 -0.50 6.94
CA ASN A 76 0.22 -0.17 8.31
C ASN A 76 1.03 -1.01 9.32
N VAL A 77 2.12 -0.43 9.83
CA VAL A 77 3.03 -1.14 10.73
C VAL A 77 2.40 -1.44 12.10
N SER A 78 1.23 -0.85 12.41
CA SER A 78 0.47 -1.19 13.62
C SER A 78 -0.31 -2.51 13.49
N LYS A 79 -0.47 -3.03 12.27
CA LYS A 79 -1.23 -4.26 11.97
C LYS A 79 -0.35 -5.40 11.49
N LEU A 80 0.79 -5.06 10.92
CA LEU A 80 1.82 -6.01 10.53
C LEU A 80 2.55 -6.50 11.79
N GLY A 81 2.54 -7.81 12.00
CA GLY A 81 3.12 -8.42 13.20
C GLY A 81 4.61 -8.12 13.38
N LYS A 82 5.11 -8.34 14.60
CA LYS A 82 6.55 -8.23 14.87
C LYS A 82 7.31 -9.20 13.97
N GLY A 83 8.30 -8.68 13.24
CA GLY A 83 9.13 -9.46 12.33
C GLY A 83 8.54 -9.70 10.94
N PHE A 84 7.39 -9.07 10.60
CA PHE A 84 6.79 -9.18 9.27
C PHE A 84 7.79 -8.86 8.14
N PHE A 85 8.70 -7.92 8.37
CA PHE A 85 9.70 -7.49 7.39
C PHE A 85 11.03 -8.27 7.47
N ASP A 86 11.18 -9.22 8.39
CA ASP A 86 12.46 -9.92 8.60
C ASP A 86 12.85 -10.78 7.40
N ARG A 87 11.85 -11.33 6.70
CA ARG A 87 12.03 -12.10 5.47
C ARG A 87 11.50 -11.34 4.27
N ILE A 88 12.38 -10.54 3.67
CA ILE A 88 12.11 -9.65 2.52
C ILE A 88 11.34 -10.32 1.38
N VAL A 89 11.73 -11.54 1.02
CA VAL A 89 11.05 -12.36 0.01
C VAL A 89 10.42 -13.55 0.73
N SER A 90 9.14 -13.39 1.06
CA SER A 90 8.29 -14.40 1.67
C SER A 90 6.95 -14.46 0.94
N GLU A 91 6.23 -15.57 1.13
CA GLU A 91 4.86 -15.72 0.62
C GLU A 91 3.95 -14.60 1.14
N GLU A 92 3.99 -14.32 2.44
CA GLU A 92 3.17 -13.30 3.12
C GLU A 92 3.39 -11.89 2.56
N ILE A 93 4.65 -11.51 2.27
CA ILE A 93 4.96 -10.21 1.68
C ILE A 93 4.50 -10.14 0.23
N ILE A 94 4.74 -11.20 -0.55
CA ILE A 94 4.33 -11.24 -1.95
C ILE A 94 2.80 -11.21 -2.05
N ASP A 95 2.11 -12.01 -1.24
CA ASP A 95 0.66 -12.06 -1.19
C ASP A 95 0.07 -10.68 -0.86
N LEU A 96 0.55 -10.03 0.20
CA LEU A 96 0.08 -8.68 0.57
C LEU A 96 0.36 -7.65 -0.55
N ILE A 97 1.55 -7.66 -1.15
CA ILE A 97 1.85 -6.77 -2.28
C ILE A 97 0.90 -7.02 -3.45
N LEU A 98 0.68 -8.28 -3.82
CA LEU A 98 -0.21 -8.61 -4.94
C LEU A 98 -1.66 -8.28 -4.62
N HIS A 99 -2.12 -8.54 -3.39
CA HIS A 99 -3.45 -8.18 -2.90
C HIS A 99 -3.73 -6.70 -3.14
N GLU A 100 -2.82 -5.85 -2.67
CA GLU A 100 -2.95 -4.41 -2.75
C GLU A 100 -2.84 -3.90 -4.20
N LEU A 101 -1.87 -4.41 -4.97
CA LEU A 101 -1.78 -4.09 -6.40
C LEU A 101 -3.00 -4.58 -7.20
N GLY A 102 -3.69 -5.62 -6.73
CA GLY A 102 -4.94 -6.10 -7.28
C GLY A 102 -6.02 -5.03 -7.34
N HIS A 103 -6.02 -4.11 -6.36
CA HIS A 103 -6.97 -2.98 -6.31
C HIS A 103 -6.81 -2.00 -7.47
N SER A 104 -5.73 -2.07 -8.25
CA SER A 104 -5.62 -1.33 -9.52
C SER A 104 -6.66 -1.75 -10.57
N ALA A 105 -7.27 -2.94 -10.43
CA ALA A 105 -8.28 -3.46 -11.36
C ALA A 105 -9.71 -3.48 -10.81
N GLY A 106 -9.93 -3.11 -9.54
CA GLY A 106 -11.26 -3.06 -8.92
C GLY A 106 -11.27 -3.56 -7.48
N ASN A 107 -12.47 -3.69 -6.92
CA ASN A 107 -12.70 -4.18 -5.56
C ASN A 107 -12.73 -5.72 -5.50
N HIS A 108 -12.71 -6.29 -4.28
CA HIS A 108 -12.74 -7.74 -4.05
C HIS A 108 -14.00 -8.43 -4.61
N THR A 109 -15.06 -7.70 -4.89
CA THR A 109 -16.30 -8.24 -5.47
C THR A 109 -16.26 -8.32 -7.00
N GLU A 110 -15.20 -7.79 -7.63
CA GLU A 110 -15.10 -7.66 -9.07
C GLU A 110 -14.21 -8.76 -9.65
N ILE A 111 -14.65 -9.39 -10.73
CA ILE A 111 -13.89 -10.47 -11.39
C ILE A 111 -12.53 -9.99 -11.93
N SER A 112 -12.42 -8.70 -12.26
CA SER A 112 -11.19 -8.06 -12.73
C SER A 112 -10.08 -8.13 -11.67
N TYR A 113 -10.43 -7.94 -10.39
CA TYR A 113 -9.50 -8.07 -9.26
C TYR A 113 -8.89 -9.49 -9.21
N HIS A 114 -9.74 -10.52 -9.19
CA HIS A 114 -9.28 -11.92 -9.13
C HIS A 114 -8.49 -12.35 -10.38
N LYS A 115 -8.92 -11.92 -11.57
CA LYS A 115 -8.18 -12.16 -12.82
C LYS A 115 -6.81 -11.50 -12.79
N LEU A 116 -6.69 -10.32 -12.20
CA LEU A 116 -5.40 -9.64 -12.06
C LEU A 116 -4.49 -10.39 -11.09
N LEU A 117 -4.99 -10.81 -9.92
CA LEU A 117 -4.21 -11.58 -8.94
C LEU A 117 -3.63 -12.86 -9.56
N THR A 118 -4.48 -13.67 -10.19
CA THR A 118 -4.08 -14.93 -10.82
C THR A 118 -3.04 -14.72 -11.92
N ARG A 119 -3.22 -13.69 -12.75
CA ARG A 119 -2.24 -13.30 -13.78
C ARG A 119 -0.90 -12.87 -13.16
N MET A 120 -0.92 -12.02 -12.14
CA MET A 120 0.30 -11.53 -11.49
C MET A 120 1.08 -12.66 -10.82
N ALA A 121 0.39 -13.56 -10.10
CA ALA A 121 1.02 -14.72 -9.48
C ALA A 121 1.67 -15.64 -10.52
N GLY A 122 0.95 -15.97 -11.61
CA GLY A 122 1.52 -16.76 -12.70
C GLY A 122 2.73 -16.09 -13.36
N GLN A 123 2.68 -14.78 -13.56
CA GLN A 123 3.82 -14.02 -14.08
C GLN A 123 5.02 -14.02 -13.12
N LEU A 124 4.81 -13.89 -11.81
CA LEU A 124 5.91 -13.98 -10.83
C LEU A 124 6.55 -15.37 -10.81
N VAL A 125 5.77 -16.44 -11.00
CA VAL A 125 6.32 -17.81 -11.14
C VAL A 125 7.25 -17.87 -12.36
N MET A 126 6.81 -17.39 -13.51
CA MET A 126 7.66 -17.38 -14.71
C MET A 126 8.90 -16.51 -14.52
N ILE A 127 8.77 -15.35 -13.90
CA ILE A 127 9.92 -14.49 -13.56
C ILE A 127 10.89 -15.20 -12.62
N ALA A 128 10.40 -15.96 -11.63
CA ALA A 128 11.26 -16.70 -10.72
C ALA A 128 12.06 -17.81 -11.42
N LEU A 129 11.45 -18.46 -12.42
CA LEU A 129 12.08 -19.52 -13.21
C LEU A 129 13.08 -18.96 -14.23
N ASP A 130 12.70 -17.91 -14.95
CA ASP A 130 13.46 -17.38 -16.08
C ASP A 130 14.51 -16.32 -15.66
N GLU A 131 14.23 -15.59 -14.58
CA GLU A 131 15.03 -14.46 -14.08
C GLU A 131 15.20 -14.54 -12.54
N PRO A 132 15.87 -15.56 -11.98
CA PRO A 132 15.96 -15.77 -10.53
C PRO A 132 16.57 -14.59 -9.77
N ASP A 133 17.42 -13.79 -10.43
CA ASP A 133 18.01 -12.57 -9.87
C ASP A 133 16.99 -11.44 -9.65
N PHE A 134 15.79 -11.53 -10.23
CA PHE A 134 14.72 -10.56 -10.03
C PHE A 134 14.36 -10.39 -8.55
N PHE A 135 14.39 -11.48 -7.78
CA PHE A 135 14.06 -11.45 -6.34
C PHE A 135 15.28 -11.15 -5.45
N LYS A 136 16.48 -11.05 -6.02
CA LYS A 136 17.64 -10.57 -5.26
C LYS A 136 17.44 -9.07 -4.98
N ILE A 137 17.44 -8.74 -3.69
CA ILE A 137 17.46 -7.38 -3.19
C ILE A 137 18.87 -7.14 -2.63
N ASN A 138 19.76 -6.68 -3.50
CA ASN A 138 21.12 -6.31 -3.12
C ASN A 138 21.11 -4.96 -2.40
N TYR A 139 22.06 -4.80 -1.49
CA TYR A 139 22.44 -3.52 -0.92
C TYR A 139 23.66 -2.98 -1.67
#